data_AF-A0A970NS86-F1
#
_entry.id   AF-A0A970NS86-F1
#
_cell.length_a   1.000
_cell.length_b   1.000
_cell.length_c   1.000
_cell.angle_alpha   90.00
_cell.angle_beta   90.00
_cell.angle_gamma   90.00
#
_symmetry.space_group_name_H-M   'P 1'
#
loop_
_entity.id
_entity.type
_entity.pdbx_description
1 polymer ?
#
loop_
_entity_poly.entity_id
_entity_poly.type
_entity_poly.pdbx_seq_one_letter_code
_entity_poly.pdbx_strand_id
1 'polypeptide(L)'
;MKTLIEIYDKDEAIHNVLITLIFKPKNVIFLVETPLTEKEKENIRQFLKSHGVQPNISFIHLSNWRVRQIAHTLEEITWQYEDITFEITGGNSFLVSVISQYAYTQGIPLIYKVLKRKALVVIKVLEDEVKEIALPHFKIGDILNLYGAGIDHLDHFRSLFDDEQRYQTYRRLSHLYFMRLDAWDSLIDWFQRTETIEERGEDGTPNGTLRIEGDALKGKKAKRVLPVLKDLEESGILKIHQADEHKMVINLWDRDIANAFKIQGAWLELWTYLVLKQMNLFDDLHMSVIINWDKGKQNQNNRIINEIDVIGIRGLTSVFISCKMSLSGRSVYDMYEIKILCEKFGGMRAKAVMVTLEKEKKINSVFLRKAEELGVTVIPFEDVFSEGMSSIMRDLVGAS
;
A
#
# COMPACT_ATOMS: atom_id res chain seq x y z
N MET A 1 11.93 31.69 -3.31
CA MET A 1 12.69 30.67 -4.03
C MET A 1 12.09 30.52 -5.42
N LYS A 2 12.90 30.77 -6.46
CA LYS A 2 12.58 30.46 -7.86
C LYS A 2 13.18 29.10 -8.25
N THR A 3 14.32 28.75 -7.65
CA THR A 3 15.10 27.56 -7.99
C THR A 3 15.36 26.72 -6.75
N LEU A 4 14.93 25.47 -6.77
CA LEU A 4 15.23 24.48 -5.74
C LEU A 4 16.34 23.55 -6.24
N ILE A 5 17.34 23.31 -5.40
CA ILE A 5 18.33 22.27 -5.62
C ILE A 5 18.12 21.18 -4.57
N GLU A 6 17.73 19.99 -4.99
CA GLU A 6 17.42 18.86 -4.12
C GLU A 6 18.54 17.81 -4.21
N ILE A 7 19.05 17.35 -3.07
CA ILE A 7 19.91 16.16 -3.02
C ILE A 7 18.99 14.94 -3.15
N TYR A 8 19.08 14.24 -4.28
CA TYR A 8 18.18 13.13 -4.59
C TYR A 8 18.66 11.83 -3.95
N ASP A 9 17.82 11.25 -3.10
CA ASP A 9 18.01 9.92 -2.53
C ASP A 9 17.03 8.92 -3.16
N LYS A 10 17.55 7.87 -3.79
CA LYS A 10 16.75 6.91 -4.54
C LYS A 10 15.77 6.12 -3.67
N ASP A 11 16.12 5.90 -2.40
CA ASP A 11 15.28 5.14 -1.48
C ASP A 11 14.17 6.02 -0.86
N GLU A 12 14.28 7.35 -1.02
CA GLU A 12 13.39 8.37 -0.44
C GLU A 12 12.69 9.22 -1.50
N ALA A 13 12.24 8.59 -2.60
CA ALA A 13 11.66 9.27 -3.76
C ALA A 13 10.51 10.24 -3.40
N ILE A 14 9.64 9.89 -2.44
CA ILE A 14 8.55 10.76 -1.97
C ILE A 14 9.07 12.01 -1.24
N HIS A 15 10.18 11.91 -0.49
CA HIS A 15 10.76 13.05 0.20
C HIS A 15 11.47 14.01 -0.75
N ASN A 16 12.05 13.49 -1.84
CA ASN A 16 12.74 14.31 -2.84
C ASN A 16 11.83 15.30 -3.55
N VAL A 17 10.54 14.98 -3.67
CA VAL A 17 9.56 15.80 -4.38
C VAL A 17 8.74 16.70 -3.46
N LEU A 18 8.87 16.54 -2.14
CA LEU A 18 8.02 17.21 -1.16
C LEU A 18 8.14 18.74 -1.19
N ILE A 19 9.37 19.28 -1.18
CA ILE A 19 9.60 20.72 -1.21
C ILE A 19 9.12 21.31 -2.54
N THR A 20 9.28 20.56 -3.63
CA THR A 20 8.76 20.94 -4.95
C THR A 20 7.24 21.08 -4.93
N LEU A 21 6.52 20.15 -4.30
CA LEU A 21 5.06 20.22 -4.17
C LEU A 21 4.59 21.41 -3.31
N ILE A 22 5.31 21.70 -2.23
CA ILE A 22 4.94 22.76 -1.27
C ILE A 22 5.18 24.14 -1.86
N PHE A 23 6.37 24.41 -2.40
CA PHE A 23 6.77 25.75 -2.83
C PHE A 23 6.58 26.01 -4.32
N LYS A 24 6.36 24.96 -5.13
CA LYS A 24 6.13 25.05 -6.58
C LYS A 24 7.15 25.95 -7.30
N PRO A 25 8.46 25.69 -7.11
CA PRO A 25 9.51 26.51 -7.73
C PRO A 25 9.42 26.44 -9.27
N LYS A 26 10.00 27.43 -9.95
CA LYS A 26 10.07 27.44 -11.42
C LYS A 26 11.04 26.37 -11.94
N ASN A 27 12.17 26.19 -11.25
CA ASN A 27 13.21 25.23 -11.61
C ASN A 27 13.50 24.30 -10.43
N VAL A 28 13.73 23.02 -10.74
CA VAL A 28 14.18 22.01 -9.77
C VAL A 28 15.38 21.29 -10.36
N ILE A 29 16.49 21.30 -9.63
CA ILE A 29 17.72 20.60 -9.99
C ILE A 29 17.92 19.47 -8.99
N PHE A 30 17.84 18.23 -9.46
CA PHE A 30 18.15 17.06 -8.66
C PHE A 30 19.64 16.75 -8.78
N LEU A 31 20.36 16.84 -7.66
CA LEU A 31 21.73 16.35 -7.55
C LEU A 31 21.68 14.85 -7.27
N VAL A 32 22.17 14.03 -8.19
CA VAL A 32 22.07 12.56 -8.12
C VAL A 32 23.46 11.94 -7.94
N GLU A 33 23.60 11.05 -6.96
CA GLU A 33 24.85 10.27 -6.76
C GLU A 33 24.95 9.12 -7.76
N THR A 34 23.82 8.48 -8.07
CA THR A 34 23.73 7.42 -9.07
C THR A 34 22.87 7.92 -10.22
N PRO A 35 23.29 7.75 -11.49
CA PRO A 35 22.49 8.18 -12.63
C PRO A 35 21.11 7.52 -12.61
N LEU A 36 20.07 8.33 -12.70
CA LEU A 36 18.71 7.86 -12.89
C LEU A 36 18.50 7.44 -14.34
N THR A 37 17.74 6.36 -14.52
CA THR A 37 17.21 5.95 -15.82
C THR A 37 16.20 6.98 -16.33
N GLU A 38 15.96 7.02 -17.65
CA GLU A 38 14.95 7.92 -18.21
C GLU A 38 13.54 7.61 -17.69
N LYS A 39 13.24 6.34 -17.38
CA LYS A 39 11.96 5.96 -16.75
C LYS A 39 11.81 6.58 -15.36
N GLU A 40 12.84 6.51 -14.52
CA GLU A 40 12.79 7.11 -13.17
C GLU A 40 12.61 8.63 -13.25
N LYS A 41 13.33 9.30 -14.16
CA LYS A 41 13.16 10.74 -14.40
C LYS A 41 11.73 11.07 -14.86
N GLU A 42 11.18 10.27 -15.77
CA GLU A 42 9.82 10.47 -16.27
C GLU A 42 8.77 10.22 -15.19
N ASN A 43 8.95 9.22 -14.33
CA ASN A 43 8.05 8.97 -13.20
C ASN A 43 7.97 10.18 -12.26
N ILE A 44 9.11 10.81 -11.95
CA ILE A 44 9.15 12.05 -11.14
C ILE A 44 8.36 13.18 -11.84
N ARG A 45 8.58 13.37 -13.14
CA ARG A 45 7.87 14.39 -13.93
C ARG A 45 6.36 14.15 -13.96
N GLN A 46 5.94 12.92 -14.22
CA GLN A 46 4.53 12.53 -14.27
C GLN A 46 3.86 12.68 -12.91
N PHE A 47 4.53 12.29 -11.84
CA PHE A 47 4.05 12.47 -10.48
C PHE A 47 3.84 13.96 -10.14
N LEU A 48 4.83 14.81 -10.40
CA LEU A 48 4.68 16.25 -10.12
C LEU A 48 3.53 16.84 -10.96
N LYS A 49 3.44 16.43 -12.23
CA LYS A 49 2.38 16.85 -13.15
C LYS A 49 0.99 16.41 -12.68
N SER A 50 0.82 15.19 -12.17
CA SER A 50 -0.46 14.70 -11.64
C SER A 50 -0.92 15.50 -10.41
N HIS A 51 0.02 16.11 -9.70
CA HIS A 51 -0.23 17.02 -8.57
C HIS A 51 -0.29 18.51 -8.99
N GLY A 52 -0.37 18.79 -10.30
CA GLY A 52 -0.51 20.15 -10.83
C GLY A 52 0.76 21.00 -10.74
N VAL A 53 1.94 20.38 -10.63
CA VAL A 53 3.24 21.06 -10.55
C VAL A 53 4.08 20.68 -11.77
N GLN A 54 4.55 21.66 -12.54
CA GLN A 54 5.34 21.43 -13.77
C GLN A 54 6.55 22.36 -13.80
N PRO A 55 7.59 22.10 -12.99
CA PRO A 55 8.81 22.88 -13.01
C PRO A 55 9.70 22.48 -14.19
N ASN A 56 10.67 23.33 -14.52
CA ASN A 56 11.81 22.93 -15.35
C ASN A 56 12.72 22.03 -14.52
N ILE A 57 12.79 20.74 -14.86
CA ILE A 57 13.54 19.74 -14.10
C ILE A 57 14.84 19.38 -14.82
N SER A 58 15.96 19.47 -14.11
CA SER A 58 17.25 18.93 -14.54
C SER A 58 17.81 17.94 -13.51
N PHE A 59 18.62 17.00 -14.00
CA PHE A 59 19.29 15.99 -13.18
C PHE A 59 20.78 16.11 -13.41
N ILE A 60 21.54 16.40 -12.35
CA ILE A 60 22.99 16.60 -12.42
C ILE A 60 23.66 15.49 -11.62
N HIS A 61 24.45 14.67 -12.30
CA HIS A 61 25.15 13.56 -11.68
C HIS A 61 26.46 14.03 -11.03
N LEU A 62 26.61 13.76 -9.74
CA LEU A 62 27.82 14.05 -8.98
C LEU A 62 28.72 12.81 -8.99
N SER A 63 29.54 12.69 -10.04
CA SER A 63 30.31 11.47 -10.32
C SER A 63 31.50 11.19 -9.40
N ASN A 64 31.87 12.14 -8.53
CA ASN A 64 33.14 12.09 -7.82
C ASN A 64 33.08 12.82 -6.47
N TRP A 65 33.52 12.11 -5.43
CA TRP A 65 33.56 12.51 -4.03
C TRP A 65 34.67 13.52 -3.71
N ARG A 66 34.98 14.41 -4.65
CA ARG A 66 36.02 15.42 -4.51
C ARG A 66 35.36 16.78 -4.35
N VAL A 67 35.65 17.43 -3.22
CA VAL A 67 35.13 18.76 -2.85
C VAL A 67 35.26 19.76 -3.98
N ARG A 68 36.41 19.82 -4.68
CA ARG A 68 36.63 20.78 -5.78
C ARG A 68 35.70 20.57 -6.97
N GLN A 69 35.38 19.31 -7.31
CA GLN A 69 34.51 19.02 -8.45
C GLN A 69 33.06 19.31 -8.10
N ILE A 70 32.63 18.93 -6.89
CA ILE A 70 31.31 19.30 -6.36
C ILE A 70 31.17 20.83 -6.35
N ALA A 71 32.14 21.55 -5.78
CA ALA A 71 32.14 23.01 -5.74
C ALA A 71 32.04 23.63 -7.14
N HIS A 72 32.80 23.14 -8.13
CA HIS A 72 32.72 23.61 -9.51
C HIS A 72 31.31 23.42 -10.11
N THR A 73 30.70 22.25 -9.89
CA THR A 73 29.32 22.00 -10.33
C THR A 73 28.33 22.93 -9.62
N LEU A 74 28.49 23.17 -8.32
CA LEU A 74 27.66 24.11 -7.58
C LEU A 74 27.84 25.54 -8.10
N GLU A 75 29.07 25.96 -8.42
CA GLU A 75 29.38 27.24 -9.06
C GLU A 75 28.63 27.39 -10.38
N GLU A 76 28.76 26.42 -11.30
CA GLU A 76 28.04 26.42 -12.58
C GLU A 76 26.53 26.58 -12.41
N ILE A 77 25.93 25.85 -11.46
CA ILE A 77 24.49 25.97 -11.16
C ILE A 77 24.17 27.39 -10.65
N THR A 78 24.95 27.93 -9.72
CA THR A 78 24.72 29.28 -9.18
C THR A 78 24.96 30.40 -10.17
N TRP A 79 25.77 30.18 -11.20
CA TRP A 79 25.92 31.11 -12.33
C TRP A 79 24.71 31.08 -13.28
N GLN A 80 24.08 29.91 -13.43
CA GLN A 80 22.98 29.73 -14.38
C GLN A 80 21.61 30.12 -13.82
N TYR A 81 21.40 29.98 -12.51
CA TYR A 81 20.09 30.15 -11.88
C TYR A 81 20.06 31.24 -10.80
N GLU A 82 18.90 31.87 -10.64
CA GLU A 82 18.64 32.90 -9.63
C GLU A 82 17.79 32.36 -8.46
N ASP A 83 17.80 33.06 -7.31
CA ASP A 83 16.97 32.80 -6.12
C ASP A 83 16.95 31.31 -5.77
N ILE A 84 18.17 30.81 -5.52
CA ILE A 84 18.49 29.42 -5.25
C ILE A 84 18.27 29.10 -3.78
N THR A 85 17.79 27.89 -3.51
CA THR A 85 17.76 27.30 -2.17
C THR A 85 18.15 25.83 -2.28
N PHE A 86 19.02 25.37 -1.39
CA PHE A 86 19.37 23.94 -1.32
C PHE A 86 18.51 23.22 -0.30
N GLU A 87 17.96 22.07 -0.67
CA GLU A 87 17.37 21.11 0.24
C GLU A 87 18.42 20.08 0.64
N ILE A 88 18.65 19.91 1.95
CA ILE A 88 19.79 19.15 2.48
C ILE A 88 19.38 18.04 3.47
N THR A 89 18.12 17.60 3.46
CA THR A 89 17.70 16.49 4.34
C THR A 89 18.19 15.15 3.84
N GLY A 90 18.18 14.97 2.51
CA GLY A 90 18.57 13.72 1.86
C GLY A 90 20.06 13.62 1.56
N GLY A 91 20.46 12.43 1.12
CA GLY A 91 21.82 12.12 0.71
C GLY A 91 22.78 11.91 1.87
N ASN A 92 24.01 11.55 1.53
CA ASN A 92 25.02 11.25 2.53
C ASN A 92 25.57 12.51 3.22
N SER A 93 26.14 12.31 4.42
CA SER A 93 26.66 13.40 5.26
C SER A 93 27.82 14.19 4.62
N PHE A 94 28.61 13.59 3.74
CA PHE A 94 29.72 14.28 3.07
C PHE A 94 29.20 15.30 2.05
N LEU A 95 28.25 14.91 1.18
CA LEU A 95 27.65 15.84 0.21
C LEU A 95 26.91 16.97 0.92
N VAL A 96 26.13 16.65 1.95
CA VAL A 96 25.45 17.65 2.79
C VAL A 96 26.46 18.63 3.38
N SER A 97 27.61 18.16 3.89
CA SER A 97 28.65 19.01 4.45
C SER A 97 29.25 19.96 3.42
N VAL A 98 29.59 19.45 2.23
CA VAL A 98 30.18 20.25 1.15
C VAL A 98 29.20 21.30 0.62
N ILE A 99 27.94 20.90 0.37
CA ILE A 99 26.88 21.81 -0.08
C ILE A 99 26.58 22.87 0.98
N SER A 100 26.50 22.48 2.25
CA SER A 100 26.25 23.43 3.35
C SER A 100 27.38 24.44 3.49
N GLN A 101 28.64 24.00 3.38
CA GLN A 101 29.79 24.90 3.40
C GLN A 101 29.77 25.87 2.21
N TYR A 102 29.50 25.36 1.00
CA TYR A 102 29.38 26.18 -0.19
C TYR A 102 28.26 27.22 -0.05
N ALA A 103 27.05 26.77 0.32
CA ALA A 103 25.89 27.64 0.51
C ALA A 103 26.15 28.73 1.55
N TYR A 104 26.79 28.39 2.68
CA TYR A 104 27.16 29.37 3.70
C TYR A 104 28.10 30.45 3.14
N THR A 105 29.14 30.06 2.39
CA THR A 105 30.09 31.03 1.80
C THR A 105 29.46 31.94 0.76
N GLN A 106 28.44 31.46 0.04
CA GLN A 106 27.69 32.24 -0.96
C GLN A 106 26.47 32.96 -0.39
N GLY A 107 26.15 32.79 0.89
CA GLY A 107 24.94 33.34 1.50
C GLY A 107 23.63 32.74 0.97
N ILE A 108 23.68 31.51 0.44
CA ILE A 108 22.53 30.81 -0.12
C ILE A 108 21.75 30.10 1.01
N PRO A 109 20.43 30.26 1.09
CA PRO A 109 19.62 29.56 2.08
C PRO A 109 19.60 28.04 1.91
N LEU A 110 19.47 27.33 3.03
CA LEU A 110 19.27 25.89 3.09
C LEU A 110 17.87 25.57 3.64
N ILE A 111 17.30 24.44 3.24
CA ILE A 111 16.09 23.85 3.80
C ILE A 111 16.42 22.47 4.36
N TYR A 112 15.95 22.23 5.58
CA TYR A 112 15.98 20.91 6.22
C TYR A 112 14.56 20.50 6.65
N LYS A 113 14.12 19.31 6.28
CA LYS A 113 12.80 18.73 6.52
C LYS A 113 12.76 18.06 7.89
N VAL A 114 11.90 18.55 8.78
CA VAL A 114 11.60 17.93 10.08
C VAL A 114 10.23 17.26 10.00
N LEU A 115 10.14 16.19 9.22
CA LEU A 115 8.87 15.56 8.82
C LEU A 115 8.02 15.05 9.98
N LYS A 116 8.65 14.57 11.07
CA LYS A 116 7.93 14.16 12.29
C LYS A 116 7.13 15.31 12.92
N ARG A 117 7.60 16.55 12.78
CA ARG A 117 6.93 17.76 13.28
C ARG A 117 6.14 18.48 12.19
N LYS A 118 6.06 17.90 10.98
CA LYS A 118 5.48 18.56 9.80
C LYS A 118 6.01 19.98 9.63
N ALA A 119 7.32 20.13 9.76
CA ALA A 119 7.98 21.43 9.71
C ALA A 119 9.23 21.39 8.84
N LEU A 120 9.69 22.57 8.43
CA LEU A 120 10.95 22.81 7.77
C LEU A 120 11.77 23.78 8.61
N VAL A 121 13.08 23.63 8.61
CA VAL A 121 14.02 24.64 9.10
C VAL A 121 14.64 25.30 7.87
N VAL A 122 14.42 26.60 7.73
CA VAL A 122 15.07 27.44 6.71
C VAL A 122 16.29 28.05 7.37
N ILE A 123 17.48 27.62 6.96
CA ILE A 123 18.76 28.06 7.52
C ILE A 123 19.32 29.16 6.62
N LYS A 124 19.64 30.30 7.20
CA LYS A 124 20.33 31.43 6.58
C LYS A 124 21.66 31.67 7.30
N VAL A 125 22.46 32.61 6.82
CA VAL A 125 23.72 32.99 7.47
C VAL A 125 23.41 33.56 8.86
N LEU A 126 23.78 32.82 9.91
CA LEU A 126 23.62 33.16 11.34
C LEU A 126 22.17 33.24 11.87
N GLU A 127 21.18 32.83 11.09
CA GLU A 127 19.76 32.84 11.47
C GLU A 127 19.06 31.57 10.95
N ASP A 128 18.02 31.15 11.64
CA ASP A 128 17.12 30.10 11.18
C ASP A 128 15.65 30.46 11.41
N GLU A 129 14.78 29.89 10.59
CA GLU A 129 13.33 30.05 10.69
C GLU A 129 12.67 28.68 10.61
N VAL A 130 11.87 28.33 11.61
CA VAL A 130 11.05 27.10 11.59
C VAL A 130 9.70 27.42 10.96
N LYS A 131 9.35 26.68 9.89
CA LYS A 131 8.08 26.81 9.19
C LYS A 131 7.29 25.53 9.30
N GLU A 132 6.10 25.60 9.87
CA GLU A 132 5.14 24.50 9.75
C GLU A 132 4.70 24.35 8.30
N ILE A 133 4.50 23.10 7.88
CA ILE A 133 4.08 22.75 6.53
C ILE A 133 2.86 21.83 6.57
N ALA A 134 1.95 22.07 5.65
CA ALA A 134 0.93 21.11 5.29
C ALA A 134 1.55 20.06 4.36
N LEU A 135 1.49 18.79 4.77
CA LEU A 135 1.91 17.70 3.90
C LEU A 135 0.85 17.47 2.82
N PRO A 136 1.24 17.24 1.55
CA PRO A 136 0.31 16.83 0.51
C PRO A 136 -0.37 15.50 0.86
N HIS A 137 -1.57 15.31 0.33
CA HIS A 137 -2.21 13.99 0.31
C HIS A 137 -1.68 13.20 -0.89
N PHE A 138 -1.35 11.94 -0.67
CA PHE A 138 -0.89 11.03 -1.72
C PHE A 138 -1.84 9.85 -1.82
N LYS A 139 -2.00 9.34 -3.05
CA LYS A 139 -2.63 8.05 -3.28
C LYS A 139 -1.58 6.96 -3.29
N ILE A 140 -2.01 5.72 -3.06
CA ILE A 140 -1.13 4.55 -3.14
C ILE A 140 -0.48 4.45 -4.52
N GLY A 141 -1.25 4.71 -5.59
CA GLY A 141 -0.73 4.74 -6.95
C GLY A 141 0.40 5.76 -7.15
N ASP A 142 0.36 6.89 -6.44
CA ASP A 142 1.40 7.92 -6.54
C ASP A 142 2.74 7.43 -5.97
N ILE A 143 2.70 6.80 -4.79
CA ILE A 143 3.88 6.19 -4.18
C ILE A 143 4.44 5.11 -5.08
N LEU A 144 3.61 4.16 -5.53
CA LEU A 144 4.09 3.05 -6.36
C LEU A 144 4.76 3.53 -7.65
N ASN A 145 4.18 4.55 -8.30
CA ASN A 145 4.74 5.15 -9.52
C ASN A 145 6.10 5.80 -9.27
N LEU A 146 6.28 6.53 -8.17
CA LEU A 146 7.57 7.13 -7.80
C LEU A 146 8.65 6.05 -7.63
N TYR A 147 8.30 4.92 -7.01
CA TYR A 147 9.21 3.78 -6.82
C TYR A 147 9.27 2.81 -8.00
N GLY A 148 8.77 3.23 -9.17
CA GLY A 148 8.98 2.52 -10.44
C GLY A 148 7.95 1.45 -10.79
N ALA A 149 6.98 1.20 -9.91
CA ALA A 149 5.90 0.25 -10.10
C ALA A 149 4.57 0.94 -10.41
N GLY A 150 3.50 0.18 -10.55
CA GLY A 150 2.16 0.73 -10.55
C GLY A 150 1.13 -0.34 -10.26
N ILE A 151 -0.07 0.12 -9.92
CA ILE A 151 -1.23 -0.76 -9.80
C ILE A 151 -1.58 -1.25 -11.21
N ASP A 152 -1.61 -2.56 -11.39
CA ASP A 152 -2.10 -3.23 -12.60
C ASP A 152 -3.63 -3.34 -12.53
N HIS A 153 -4.12 -3.91 -11.44
CA HIS A 153 -5.54 -3.95 -11.09
C HIS A 153 -5.70 -4.22 -9.58
N LEU A 154 -6.93 -4.07 -9.10
CA LEU A 154 -7.34 -4.61 -7.80
C LEU A 154 -7.94 -5.99 -8.07
N ASP A 155 -7.43 -7.02 -7.41
CA ASP A 155 -8.10 -8.32 -7.38
C ASP A 155 -9.17 -8.30 -6.27
N HIS A 156 -10.05 -9.30 -6.27
CA HIS A 156 -11.02 -9.65 -5.22
C HIS A 156 -11.96 -8.50 -4.78
N PHE A 157 -13.28 -8.73 -4.80
CA PHE A 157 -14.24 -7.73 -4.30
C PHE A 157 -14.13 -6.36 -4.99
N ARG A 158 -13.86 -6.34 -6.30
CA ARG A 158 -13.69 -5.10 -7.09
C ARG A 158 -14.88 -4.15 -6.94
N SER A 159 -16.07 -4.71 -6.77
CA SER A 159 -17.32 -3.96 -6.63
C SER A 159 -17.59 -3.39 -5.23
N LEU A 160 -16.79 -3.76 -4.22
CA LEU A 160 -16.94 -3.29 -2.83
C LEU A 160 -16.91 -1.77 -2.71
N PHE A 161 -16.25 -1.10 -3.65
CA PHE A 161 -16.01 0.34 -3.65
C PHE A 161 -17.12 1.15 -4.34
N ASP A 162 -18.07 0.48 -5.00
CA ASP A 162 -19.03 1.14 -5.90
C ASP A 162 -20.33 1.59 -5.21
N ASP A 163 -20.68 0.96 -4.08
CA ASP A 163 -21.99 1.16 -3.44
C ASP A 163 -22.00 0.83 -1.92
N GLU A 164 -22.74 1.62 -1.15
CA GLU A 164 -22.87 1.48 0.31
C GLU A 164 -23.63 0.18 0.68
N GLN A 165 -24.63 -0.23 -0.12
CA GLN A 165 -25.34 -1.48 0.15
C GLN A 165 -24.41 -2.69 0.02
N ARG A 166 -23.50 -2.68 -0.97
CA ARG A 166 -22.42 -3.67 -1.08
C ARG A 166 -21.55 -3.67 0.16
N TYR A 167 -21.02 -2.51 0.56
CA TYR A 167 -20.18 -2.40 1.76
C TYR A 167 -20.84 -3.00 3.01
N GLN A 168 -22.11 -2.70 3.26
CA GLN A 168 -22.86 -3.26 4.40
C GLN A 168 -23.08 -4.78 4.28
N THR A 169 -23.26 -5.31 3.06
CA THR A 169 -23.34 -6.75 2.82
C THR A 169 -22.02 -7.44 3.13
N TYR A 170 -20.90 -6.90 2.65
CA TYR A 170 -19.57 -7.43 2.94
C TYR A 170 -19.20 -7.37 4.43
N ARG A 171 -19.63 -6.33 5.16
CA ARG A 171 -19.48 -6.28 6.63
C ARG A 171 -20.25 -7.39 7.34
N ARG A 172 -21.49 -7.66 6.94
CA ARG A 172 -22.28 -8.75 7.52
C ARG A 172 -21.64 -10.11 7.23
N LEU A 173 -21.23 -10.32 5.99
CA LEU A 173 -20.56 -11.54 5.55
C LEU A 173 -19.23 -11.77 6.29
N SER A 174 -18.41 -10.73 6.47
CA SER A 174 -17.15 -10.85 7.20
C SER A 174 -17.37 -11.13 8.69
N HIS A 175 -18.44 -10.63 9.29
CA HIS A 175 -18.81 -11.00 10.67
C HIS A 175 -19.20 -12.49 10.78
N LEU A 176 -19.97 -13.01 9.83
CA LEU A 176 -20.33 -14.43 9.77
C LEU A 176 -19.11 -15.33 9.61
N TYR A 177 -18.14 -14.92 8.79
CA TYR A 177 -16.87 -15.63 8.64
C TYR A 177 -16.19 -15.88 10.00
N PHE A 178 -16.05 -14.84 10.82
CA PHE A 178 -15.45 -14.97 12.16
C PHE A 178 -16.28 -15.82 13.12
N MET A 179 -17.61 -15.73 13.04
CA MET A 179 -18.51 -16.54 13.87
C MET A 179 -18.51 -18.03 13.49
N ARG A 180 -18.09 -18.36 12.26
CA ARG A 180 -18.16 -19.71 11.68
C ARG A 180 -16.79 -20.25 11.23
N LEU A 181 -15.68 -19.74 11.80
CA LEU A 181 -14.32 -20.15 11.43
C LEU A 181 -14.10 -21.67 11.42
N ASP A 182 -14.72 -22.40 12.34
CA ASP A 182 -14.61 -23.85 12.48
C ASP A 182 -15.27 -24.65 11.34
N ALA A 183 -16.25 -24.04 10.67
CA ALA A 183 -17.01 -24.63 9.58
C ALA A 183 -16.70 -23.99 8.21
N TRP A 184 -16.05 -22.83 8.18
CA TRP A 184 -15.84 -22.06 6.95
C TRP A 184 -15.00 -22.78 5.90
N ASP A 185 -13.91 -23.44 6.30
CA ASP A 185 -13.10 -24.25 5.36
C ASP A 185 -13.92 -25.37 4.70
N SER A 186 -14.87 -25.96 5.46
CA SER A 186 -15.76 -26.99 4.90
C SER A 186 -16.78 -26.41 3.92
N LEU A 187 -17.20 -25.16 4.14
CA LEU A 187 -18.08 -24.42 3.24
C LEU A 187 -17.32 -24.07 1.93
N ILE A 188 -16.10 -23.57 2.03
CA ILE A 188 -15.24 -23.24 0.87
C ILE A 188 -14.95 -24.51 0.05
N ASP A 189 -14.54 -25.61 0.69
CA ASP A 189 -14.31 -26.90 0.02
C ASP A 189 -15.57 -27.42 -0.69
N TRP A 190 -16.76 -27.10 -0.17
CA TRP A 190 -18.01 -27.43 -0.85
C TRP A 190 -18.23 -26.53 -2.08
N PHE A 191 -18.20 -25.21 -1.93
CA PHE A 191 -18.37 -24.27 -3.04
C PHE A 191 -17.37 -24.49 -4.18
N GLN A 192 -16.13 -24.84 -3.88
CA GLN A 192 -15.11 -25.16 -4.91
C GLN A 192 -15.47 -26.38 -5.78
N ARG A 193 -16.35 -27.27 -5.31
CA ARG A 193 -16.80 -28.47 -6.04
C ARG A 193 -18.16 -28.28 -6.74
N THR A 194 -18.77 -27.12 -6.57
CA THR A 194 -20.07 -26.79 -7.18
C THR A 194 -19.91 -26.13 -8.54
N GLU A 195 -20.88 -26.34 -9.42
CA GLU A 195 -20.91 -25.71 -10.74
C GLU A 195 -21.46 -24.29 -10.61
N THR A 196 -20.77 -23.31 -11.21
CA THR A 196 -21.17 -21.90 -11.21
C THR A 196 -21.77 -21.53 -12.55
N ILE A 197 -22.97 -20.97 -12.51
CA ILE A 197 -23.72 -20.51 -13.68
C ILE A 197 -23.88 -18.99 -13.57
N GLU A 198 -23.35 -18.27 -14.56
CA GLU A 198 -23.52 -16.81 -14.62
C GLU A 198 -24.88 -16.45 -15.21
N GLU A 199 -25.70 -15.76 -14.42
CA GLU A 199 -26.94 -15.18 -14.92
C GLU A 199 -26.63 -13.87 -15.65
N ARG A 200 -27.10 -13.74 -16.89
CA ARG A 200 -26.97 -12.52 -17.69
C ARG A 200 -28.33 -11.85 -17.83
N GLY A 201 -28.35 -10.52 -17.78
CA GLY A 201 -29.52 -9.72 -18.12
C GLY A 201 -29.88 -9.85 -19.61
N GLU A 202 -31.05 -9.33 -19.98
CA GLU A 202 -31.56 -9.34 -21.38
C GLU A 202 -30.61 -8.63 -22.37
N ASP A 203 -29.76 -7.72 -21.88
CA ASP A 203 -28.74 -7.00 -22.65
C ASP A 203 -27.38 -7.73 -22.73
N GLY A 204 -27.28 -8.93 -22.17
CA GLY A 204 -26.07 -9.74 -22.13
C GLY A 204 -25.04 -9.31 -21.07
N THR A 205 -25.35 -8.33 -20.21
CA THR A 205 -24.49 -7.96 -19.08
C THR A 205 -24.61 -8.99 -17.95
N PRO A 206 -23.51 -9.31 -17.22
CA PRO A 206 -23.61 -10.18 -16.06
C PRO A 206 -24.49 -9.51 -15.00
N ASN A 207 -25.58 -10.16 -14.59
CA ASN A 207 -26.29 -9.74 -13.39
C ASN A 207 -25.35 -9.92 -12.19
N GLY A 208 -25.49 -9.07 -11.17
CA GLY A 208 -24.73 -9.23 -9.93
C GLY A 208 -24.94 -10.60 -9.28
N THR A 209 -26.07 -11.24 -9.55
CA THR A 209 -26.44 -12.54 -8.97
C THR A 209 -25.83 -13.71 -9.72
N LEU A 210 -25.29 -14.69 -8.98
CA LEU A 210 -24.81 -15.97 -9.54
C LEU A 210 -25.62 -17.14 -9.01
N ARG A 211 -25.89 -18.11 -9.88
CA ARG A 211 -26.51 -19.37 -9.52
C ARG A 211 -25.43 -20.45 -9.38
N ILE A 212 -25.50 -21.20 -8.29
CA ILE A 212 -24.59 -22.31 -8.00
C ILE A 212 -25.40 -23.60 -7.86
N GLU A 213 -25.03 -24.62 -8.61
CA GLU A 213 -25.65 -25.94 -8.52
C GLU A 213 -24.65 -26.95 -7.95
N GLY A 214 -25.08 -27.71 -6.96
CA GLY A 214 -24.23 -28.69 -6.31
C GLY A 214 -25.01 -29.83 -5.68
N ASP A 215 -24.29 -30.91 -5.39
CA ASP A 215 -24.84 -32.03 -4.66
C ASP A 215 -25.32 -31.59 -3.27
N ALA A 216 -26.54 -32.01 -2.93
CA ALA A 216 -27.10 -31.86 -1.60
C ALA A 216 -26.18 -32.56 -0.58
N LEU A 217 -25.73 -31.79 0.41
CA LEU A 217 -24.80 -32.24 1.43
C LEU A 217 -25.38 -33.40 2.26
N LYS A 218 -24.61 -34.48 2.44
CA LYS A 218 -24.96 -35.62 3.31
C LYS A 218 -23.91 -35.89 4.39
N GLY A 219 -24.32 -36.56 5.47
CA GLY A 219 -23.43 -37.05 6.52
C GLY A 219 -22.76 -35.97 7.38
N LYS A 220 -21.54 -36.24 7.86
CA LYS A 220 -20.83 -35.35 8.81
C LYS A 220 -20.49 -33.97 8.22
N LYS A 221 -20.20 -33.88 6.91
CA LYS A 221 -19.96 -32.58 6.24
C LYS A 221 -21.21 -31.69 6.25
N ALA A 222 -22.39 -32.27 6.00
CA ALA A 222 -23.67 -31.56 6.05
C ALA A 222 -23.91 -30.89 7.40
N LYS A 223 -23.59 -31.57 8.51
CA LYS A 223 -23.76 -31.03 9.87
C LYS A 223 -22.91 -29.78 10.14
N ARG A 224 -21.80 -29.59 9.42
CA ARG A 224 -20.94 -28.40 9.55
C ARG A 224 -21.37 -27.28 8.61
N VAL A 225 -21.69 -27.61 7.36
CA VAL A 225 -21.91 -26.62 6.31
C VAL A 225 -23.34 -26.07 6.29
N LEU A 226 -24.36 -26.92 6.51
CA LEU A 226 -25.76 -26.49 6.44
C LEU A 226 -26.11 -25.36 7.43
N PRO A 227 -25.61 -25.36 8.69
CA PRO A 227 -25.85 -24.22 9.59
C PRO A 227 -25.26 -22.91 9.06
N VAL A 228 -24.08 -22.94 8.43
CA VAL A 228 -23.46 -21.74 7.85
C VAL A 228 -24.25 -21.24 6.65
N LEU A 229 -24.69 -22.15 5.77
CA LEU A 229 -25.56 -21.81 4.64
C LEU A 229 -26.87 -21.16 5.11
N LYS A 230 -27.46 -21.66 6.20
CA LYS A 230 -28.67 -21.07 6.78
C LYS A 230 -28.43 -19.66 7.31
N ASP A 231 -27.33 -19.42 8.02
CA ASP A 231 -27.00 -18.07 8.50
C ASP A 231 -26.76 -17.09 7.35
N LEU A 232 -26.12 -17.56 6.26
CA LEU A 232 -25.90 -16.77 5.06
C LEU A 232 -27.22 -16.41 4.36
N GLU A 233 -28.17 -17.35 4.33
CA GLU A 233 -29.53 -17.12 3.82
C GLU A 233 -30.31 -16.12 4.69
N GLU A 234 -30.31 -16.32 6.02
CA GLU A 234 -30.96 -15.41 6.97
C GLU A 234 -30.37 -14.00 6.93
N SER A 235 -29.09 -13.87 6.56
CA SER A 235 -28.41 -12.58 6.39
C SER A 235 -28.63 -11.96 5.00
N GLY A 236 -29.34 -12.64 4.11
CA GLY A 236 -29.66 -12.19 2.76
C GLY A 236 -28.48 -12.20 1.78
N ILE A 237 -27.41 -12.92 2.09
CA ILE A 237 -26.22 -13.04 1.22
C ILE A 237 -26.48 -14.01 0.05
N LEU A 238 -27.30 -15.02 0.32
CA LEU A 238 -27.72 -16.01 -0.65
C LEU A 238 -29.19 -16.42 -0.43
N LYS A 239 -29.75 -17.16 -1.39
CA LYS A 239 -31.02 -17.87 -1.26
C LYS A 239 -30.83 -19.33 -1.64
N ILE A 240 -31.38 -20.24 -0.85
CA ILE A 240 -31.28 -21.68 -1.07
C ILE A 240 -32.58 -22.19 -1.65
N HIS A 241 -32.49 -22.86 -2.79
CA HIS A 241 -33.60 -23.56 -3.44
C HIS A 241 -33.24 -25.03 -3.57
N GLN A 242 -34.03 -25.91 -2.97
CA GLN A 242 -33.83 -27.34 -3.15
C GLN A 242 -34.42 -27.76 -4.50
N ALA A 243 -33.56 -28.23 -5.41
CA ALA A 243 -33.99 -28.69 -6.74
C ALA A 243 -34.60 -30.09 -6.66
N ASP A 244 -33.96 -31.00 -5.91
CA ASP A 244 -34.48 -32.33 -5.59
C ASP A 244 -33.79 -32.91 -4.33
N GLU A 245 -33.97 -34.21 -4.04
CA GLU A 245 -33.37 -34.90 -2.89
C GLU A 245 -31.82 -34.98 -2.94
N HIS A 246 -31.22 -34.71 -4.11
CA HIS A 246 -29.81 -34.85 -4.42
C HIS A 246 -29.15 -33.56 -4.87
N LYS A 247 -29.91 -32.54 -5.29
CA LYS A 247 -29.38 -31.27 -5.81
C LYS A 247 -29.93 -30.06 -5.08
N MET A 248 -29.04 -29.12 -4.82
CA MET A 248 -29.34 -27.80 -4.27
C MET A 248 -28.89 -26.72 -5.25
N VAL A 249 -29.73 -25.70 -5.39
CA VAL A 249 -29.47 -24.49 -6.16
C VAL A 249 -29.34 -23.33 -5.19
N ILE A 250 -28.22 -22.62 -5.24
CA ILE A 250 -27.97 -21.44 -4.41
C ILE A 250 -27.86 -20.21 -5.32
N ASN A 251 -28.66 -19.20 -5.04
CA ASN A 251 -28.57 -17.91 -5.71
C ASN A 251 -27.80 -16.95 -4.79
N LEU A 252 -26.57 -16.61 -5.17
CA LEU A 252 -25.72 -15.63 -4.50
C LEU A 252 -26.04 -14.24 -5.00
N TRP A 253 -26.10 -13.28 -4.08
CA TRP A 253 -26.46 -11.91 -4.43
C TRP A 253 -25.43 -11.21 -5.33
N ASP A 254 -24.14 -11.48 -5.13
CA ASP A 254 -23.03 -10.80 -5.83
C ASP A 254 -21.97 -11.77 -6.39
N ARG A 255 -21.45 -11.47 -7.58
CA ARG A 255 -20.46 -12.27 -8.31
C ARG A 255 -19.11 -12.31 -7.59
N ASP A 256 -18.68 -11.22 -6.98
CA ASP A 256 -17.41 -11.17 -6.26
C ASP A 256 -17.48 -12.01 -4.98
N ILE A 257 -18.65 -12.04 -4.30
CA ILE A 257 -18.90 -12.97 -3.18
C ILE A 257 -18.75 -14.42 -3.63
N ALA A 258 -19.33 -14.77 -4.78
CA ALA A 258 -19.23 -16.14 -5.31
C ALA A 258 -17.79 -16.53 -5.67
N ASN A 259 -17.02 -15.60 -6.24
CA ASN A 259 -15.60 -15.82 -6.50
C ASN A 259 -14.81 -15.97 -5.21
N ALA A 260 -15.10 -15.17 -4.18
CA ALA A 260 -14.46 -15.28 -2.88
C ALA A 260 -14.73 -16.63 -2.18
N PHE A 261 -15.91 -17.23 -2.37
CA PHE A 261 -16.18 -18.59 -1.88
C PHE A 261 -15.34 -19.68 -2.56
N LYS A 262 -14.56 -19.34 -3.60
CA LYS A 262 -13.58 -20.23 -4.22
C LYS A 262 -12.15 -20.01 -3.73
N ILE A 263 -11.92 -18.99 -2.89
CA ILE A 263 -10.59 -18.54 -2.47
C ILE A 263 -10.51 -18.61 -0.94
N GLN A 264 -9.57 -19.41 -0.42
CA GLN A 264 -9.50 -19.65 1.02
C GLN A 264 -8.99 -18.42 1.81
N GLY A 265 -8.06 -17.64 1.24
CA GLY A 265 -7.40 -16.51 1.92
C GLY A 265 -8.16 -15.18 1.89
N ALA A 266 -9.04 -14.98 0.90
CA ALA A 266 -9.66 -13.68 0.60
C ALA A 266 -10.48 -13.08 1.77
N TRP A 267 -10.95 -13.92 2.70
CA TRP A 267 -11.81 -13.51 3.82
C TRP A 267 -11.07 -12.72 4.90
N LEU A 268 -9.82 -13.08 5.20
CA LEU A 268 -9.02 -12.34 6.17
C LEU A 268 -8.58 -10.98 5.62
N GLU A 269 -8.32 -10.92 4.31
CA GLU A 269 -8.00 -9.69 3.58
C GLU A 269 -9.20 -8.75 3.61
N LEU A 270 -10.40 -9.25 3.27
CA LEU A 270 -11.65 -8.49 3.32
C LEU A 270 -11.92 -7.95 4.72
N TRP A 271 -11.80 -8.80 5.75
CA TRP A 271 -11.99 -8.36 7.12
C TRP A 271 -11.02 -7.24 7.50
N THR A 272 -9.73 -7.45 7.22
CA THR A 272 -8.69 -6.47 7.52
C THR A 272 -9.01 -5.14 6.85
N TYR A 273 -9.32 -5.14 5.55
CA TYR A 273 -9.72 -3.94 4.82
C TYR A 273 -10.93 -3.24 5.45
N LEU A 274 -12.00 -3.98 5.75
CA LEU A 274 -13.24 -3.41 6.31
C LEU A 274 -13.01 -2.78 7.68
N VAL A 275 -12.19 -3.43 8.52
CA VAL A 275 -11.80 -2.92 9.83
C VAL A 275 -11.00 -1.62 9.69
N LEU A 276 -10.00 -1.57 8.79
CA LEU A 276 -9.21 -0.37 8.55
C LEU A 276 -10.03 0.77 7.94
N LYS A 277 -10.97 0.45 7.03
CA LYS A 277 -11.90 1.42 6.45
C LYS A 277 -12.79 2.03 7.53
N GLN A 278 -13.31 1.23 8.45
CA GLN A 278 -14.14 1.71 9.55
C GLN A 278 -13.39 2.66 10.50
N MET A 279 -12.08 2.48 10.66
CA MET A 279 -11.25 3.37 11.50
C MET A 279 -11.12 4.78 10.93
N ASN A 280 -11.34 4.96 9.62
CA ASN A 280 -11.15 6.23 8.90
C ASN A 280 -9.76 6.86 9.18
N LEU A 281 -8.73 6.00 9.28
CA LEU A 281 -7.37 6.41 9.64
C LEU A 281 -6.51 6.78 8.43
N PHE A 282 -6.69 6.07 7.32
CA PHE A 282 -5.89 6.19 6.11
C PHE A 282 -6.50 7.18 5.13
N ASP A 283 -5.64 7.96 4.46
CA ASP A 283 -6.03 8.92 3.42
C ASP A 283 -6.37 8.22 2.09
N ASP A 284 -5.77 7.04 1.85
CA ASP A 284 -6.08 6.13 0.74
C ASP A 284 -5.89 4.68 1.21
N LEU A 285 -6.77 3.77 0.82
CA LEU A 285 -6.80 2.38 1.31
C LEU A 285 -7.35 1.45 0.23
N HIS A 286 -6.58 0.42 -0.10
CA HIS A 286 -6.95 -0.61 -1.07
C HIS A 286 -6.65 -2.00 -0.53
N MET A 287 -7.36 -2.99 -1.04
CA MET A 287 -7.11 -4.41 -0.80
C MET A 287 -6.78 -5.14 -2.10
N SER A 288 -6.10 -6.28 -1.97
CA SER A 288 -5.74 -7.21 -3.05
C SER A 288 -5.10 -6.45 -4.23
N VAL A 289 -4.09 -5.63 -3.91
CA VAL A 289 -3.45 -4.72 -4.86
C VAL A 289 -2.40 -5.47 -5.66
N ILE A 290 -2.65 -5.62 -6.96
CA ILE A 290 -1.70 -6.23 -7.88
C ILE A 290 -0.70 -5.19 -8.38
N ILE A 291 0.54 -5.32 -7.91
CA ILE A 291 1.64 -4.43 -8.27
C ILE A 291 2.43 -5.01 -9.44
N ASN A 292 2.54 -4.22 -10.50
CA ASN A 292 3.43 -4.48 -11.63
C ASN A 292 4.72 -3.67 -11.50
N TRP A 293 5.83 -4.37 -11.33
CA TRP A 293 7.16 -3.77 -11.14
C TRP A 293 7.70 -3.13 -12.43
N ASP A 294 7.23 -3.61 -13.58
CA ASP A 294 7.78 -3.33 -14.90
C ASP A 294 6.84 -2.49 -15.77
N LYS A 295 5.90 -1.76 -15.17
CA LYS A 295 4.98 -0.89 -15.90
C LYS A 295 5.76 -0.01 -16.89
N GLY A 296 5.55 -0.20 -18.19
CA GLY A 296 6.26 0.49 -19.28
C GLY A 296 7.38 -0.27 -20.00
N LYS A 297 7.75 -1.50 -19.62
CA LYS A 297 8.64 -2.35 -20.46
C LYS A 297 7.83 -2.98 -21.61
N GLN A 298 8.39 -2.98 -22.83
CA GLN A 298 7.73 -3.49 -24.04
C GLN A 298 7.44 -5.00 -23.99
N ASN A 299 8.21 -5.77 -23.21
CA ASN A 299 8.09 -7.22 -23.18
C ASN A 299 7.14 -7.67 -22.05
N GLN A 300 5.85 -7.82 -22.38
CA GLN A 300 4.81 -8.18 -21.40
C GLN A 300 4.89 -9.64 -20.90
N ASN A 301 5.65 -10.49 -21.58
CA ASN A 301 5.76 -11.93 -21.27
C ASN A 301 6.58 -12.26 -20.01
N ASN A 302 7.22 -11.27 -19.37
CA ASN A 302 8.09 -11.47 -18.21
C ASN A 302 7.82 -10.48 -17.07
N ARG A 303 6.55 -10.09 -16.89
CA ARG A 303 6.14 -9.15 -15.83
C ARG A 303 6.36 -9.77 -14.46
N ILE A 304 7.09 -9.06 -13.60
CA ILE A 304 7.14 -9.37 -12.17
C ILE A 304 5.91 -8.72 -11.54
N ILE A 305 4.98 -9.56 -11.10
CA ILE A 305 3.73 -9.17 -10.45
C ILE A 305 3.76 -9.70 -9.03
N ASN A 306 3.37 -8.86 -8.07
CA ASN A 306 3.14 -9.28 -6.69
C ASN A 306 1.80 -8.73 -6.22
N GLU A 307 1.15 -9.47 -5.33
CA GLU A 307 -0.08 -9.04 -4.67
C GLU A 307 0.24 -8.53 -3.27
N ILE A 308 -0.41 -7.44 -2.87
CA ILE A 308 -0.45 -7.01 -1.48
C ILE A 308 -1.89 -7.05 -1.02
N ASP A 309 -2.13 -7.87 0.00
CA ASP A 309 -3.45 -8.16 0.53
C ASP A 309 -4.19 -6.90 0.99
N VAL A 310 -3.53 -5.99 1.72
CA VAL A 310 -4.06 -4.65 2.04
C VAL A 310 -2.93 -3.62 2.07
N ILE A 311 -3.16 -2.45 1.49
CA ILE A 311 -2.24 -1.32 1.56
C ILE A 311 -3.00 -0.03 1.88
N GLY A 312 -2.49 0.71 2.86
CA GLY A 312 -3.02 1.99 3.28
C GLY A 312 -1.93 3.06 3.32
N ILE A 313 -2.30 4.32 3.13
CA ILE A 313 -1.39 5.46 3.29
C ILE A 313 -1.98 6.49 4.25
N ARG A 314 -1.14 7.03 5.14
CA ARG A 314 -1.45 8.17 6.00
C ARG A 314 -0.28 9.15 5.97
N GLY A 315 -0.51 10.32 5.38
CA GLY A 315 0.54 11.31 5.11
C GLY A 315 1.68 10.70 4.30
N LEU A 316 2.88 10.64 4.88
CA LEU A 316 4.09 10.07 4.25
C LEU A 316 4.36 8.61 4.65
N THR A 317 3.45 7.96 5.35
CA THR A 317 3.64 6.59 5.85
C THR A 317 2.65 5.67 5.16
N SER A 318 3.16 4.74 4.37
CA SER A 318 2.42 3.62 3.80
C SER A 318 2.54 2.39 4.70
N VAL A 319 1.46 1.60 4.77
CA VAL A 319 1.38 0.36 5.53
C VAL A 319 1.01 -0.76 4.57
N PHE A 320 1.93 -1.71 4.42
CA PHE A 320 1.83 -2.89 3.57
C PHE A 320 1.46 -4.08 4.43
N ILE A 321 0.33 -4.71 4.17
CA ILE A 321 -0.22 -5.75 5.03
C ILE A 321 -0.33 -7.05 4.24
N SER A 322 0.21 -8.13 4.80
CA SER A 322 -0.09 -9.49 4.36
C SER A 322 -0.94 -10.24 5.39
N CYS A 323 -2.00 -10.88 4.94
CA CYS A 323 -2.95 -11.66 5.70
C CYS A 323 -2.63 -13.16 5.54
N LYS A 324 -2.37 -13.86 6.64
CA LYS A 324 -2.10 -15.31 6.64
C LYS A 324 -2.96 -16.00 7.69
N MET A 325 -3.80 -16.95 7.29
CA MET A 325 -4.68 -17.66 8.24
C MET A 325 -3.93 -18.33 9.40
N SER A 326 -2.73 -18.86 9.14
CA SER A 326 -1.86 -19.46 10.15
C SER A 326 -0.40 -19.16 9.81
N LEU A 327 0.40 -18.88 10.84
CA LEU A 327 1.85 -18.69 10.74
C LEU A 327 2.62 -19.95 11.15
N SER A 328 2.00 -20.82 11.96
CA SER A 328 2.48 -22.17 12.26
C SER A 328 2.62 -22.98 10.97
N GLY A 329 3.85 -23.36 10.65
CA GLY A 329 4.21 -24.08 9.42
C GLY A 329 4.64 -23.17 8.26
N ARG A 330 4.64 -21.85 8.44
CA ARG A 330 5.15 -20.91 7.43
C ARG A 330 6.64 -20.71 7.56
N SER A 331 7.26 -20.50 6.39
CA SER A 331 8.65 -20.08 6.30
C SER A 331 8.76 -18.61 6.67
N VAL A 332 9.94 -18.21 7.18
CA VAL A 332 10.34 -16.80 7.31
C VAL A 332 10.28 -16.07 5.96
N TYR A 333 10.24 -16.81 4.84
CA TYR A 333 10.09 -16.28 3.49
C TYR A 333 8.90 -15.33 3.32
N ASP A 334 7.71 -15.69 3.81
CA ASP A 334 6.49 -14.86 3.68
C ASP A 334 6.71 -13.47 4.32
N MET A 335 7.53 -13.42 5.37
CA MET A 335 7.88 -12.19 6.07
C MET A 335 8.94 -11.37 5.32
N TYR A 336 9.90 -12.03 4.67
CA TYR A 336 10.86 -11.35 3.79
C TYR A 336 10.16 -10.76 2.57
N GLU A 337 9.18 -11.46 1.99
CA GLU A 337 8.43 -10.99 0.82
C GLU A 337 7.74 -9.65 1.11
N ILE A 338 6.89 -9.58 2.15
CA ILE A 338 6.19 -8.33 2.49
C ILE A 338 7.16 -7.22 2.89
N LYS A 339 8.26 -7.56 3.56
CA LYS A 339 9.29 -6.60 3.96
C LYS A 339 10.01 -6.00 2.75
N ILE A 340 10.40 -6.82 1.78
CA ILE A 340 11.04 -6.37 0.53
C ILE A 340 10.09 -5.48 -0.27
N LEU A 341 8.82 -5.86 -0.39
CA LEU A 341 7.81 -5.05 -1.07
C LEU A 341 7.62 -3.69 -0.40
N CYS A 342 7.51 -3.69 0.93
CA CYS A 342 7.35 -2.50 1.75
C CYS A 342 8.53 -1.53 1.59
N GLU A 343 9.77 -2.01 1.69
CA GLU A 343 10.96 -1.16 1.55
C GLU A 343 11.10 -0.64 0.12
N LYS A 344 10.92 -1.53 -0.86
CA LYS A 344 11.09 -1.18 -2.27
C LYS A 344 10.07 -0.16 -2.75
N PHE A 345 8.82 -0.27 -2.32
CA PHE A 345 7.72 0.52 -2.87
C PHE A 345 7.12 1.52 -1.90
N GLY A 346 7.68 1.67 -0.70
CA GLY A 346 7.20 2.61 0.29
C GLY A 346 8.29 3.47 0.96
N GLY A 347 9.58 3.19 0.72
CA GLY A 347 10.70 3.92 1.30
C GLY A 347 10.90 3.66 2.80
N MET A 348 11.78 4.42 3.46
CA MET A 348 12.16 4.18 4.87
C MET A 348 11.00 4.28 5.86
N ARG A 349 9.96 5.03 5.50
CA ARG A 349 8.82 5.31 6.39
C ARG A 349 7.75 4.24 6.33
N ALA A 350 7.80 3.36 5.33
CA ALA A 350 6.79 2.33 5.14
C ALA A 350 6.85 1.28 6.26
N LYS A 351 5.69 0.69 6.54
CA LYS A 351 5.51 -0.30 7.60
C LYS A 351 4.99 -1.60 7.01
N ALA A 352 5.69 -2.69 7.30
CA ALA A 352 5.25 -4.03 6.94
C ALA A 352 4.47 -4.65 8.12
N VAL A 353 3.32 -5.23 7.82
CA VAL A 353 2.43 -5.85 8.80
C VAL A 353 2.03 -7.24 8.33
N MET A 354 1.98 -8.21 9.24
CA MET A 354 1.40 -9.53 9.03
C MET A 354 0.20 -9.72 9.94
N VAL A 355 -0.98 -9.94 9.36
CA VAL A 355 -2.22 -10.22 10.10
C VAL A 355 -2.48 -11.72 10.07
N THR A 356 -2.86 -12.31 11.21
CA THR A 356 -3.16 -13.74 11.28
C THR A 356 -4.35 -14.09 12.17
N LEU A 357 -4.99 -15.23 11.87
CA LEU A 357 -6.00 -15.85 12.74
C LEU A 357 -5.41 -16.80 13.77
N GLU A 358 -4.08 -16.91 13.81
CA GLU A 358 -3.39 -17.64 14.85
C GLU A 358 -3.29 -16.82 16.14
N LYS A 359 -3.62 -17.46 17.26
CA LYS A 359 -3.46 -16.86 18.59
C LYS A 359 -2.00 -16.64 18.90
N GLU A 360 -1.65 -15.51 19.50
CA GLU A 360 -0.25 -15.14 19.77
C GLU A 360 0.55 -16.27 20.44
N LYS A 361 -0.03 -16.88 21.48
CA LYS A 361 0.58 -17.99 22.23
C LYS A 361 0.88 -19.26 21.41
N LYS A 362 0.31 -19.39 20.21
CA LYS A 362 0.53 -20.51 19.29
C LYS A 362 1.56 -20.16 18.22
N ILE A 363 1.81 -18.87 17.98
CA ILE A 363 2.82 -18.42 17.03
C ILE A 363 4.20 -18.79 17.57
N ASN A 364 5.05 -19.33 16.71
CA ASN A 364 6.42 -19.70 17.06
C ASN A 364 7.20 -18.46 17.55
N SER A 365 7.80 -18.53 18.74
CA SER A 365 8.56 -17.40 19.32
C SER A 365 9.77 -16.98 18.48
N VAL A 366 10.39 -17.91 17.74
CA VAL A 366 11.46 -17.60 16.78
C VAL A 366 10.92 -16.77 15.63
N PHE A 367 9.70 -17.06 15.17
CA PHE A 367 9.04 -16.28 14.14
C PHE A 367 8.76 -14.84 14.63
N LEU A 368 8.18 -14.69 15.83
CA LEU A 368 7.91 -13.38 16.44
C LEU A 368 9.18 -12.56 16.63
N ARG A 369 10.24 -13.17 17.19
CA ARG A 369 11.54 -12.52 17.33
C ARG A 369 12.11 -12.07 15.98
N LYS A 370 11.95 -12.89 14.94
CA LYS A 370 12.43 -12.53 13.61
C LYS A 370 11.62 -11.39 12.98
N ALA A 371 10.31 -11.35 13.22
CA ALA A 371 9.46 -10.24 12.82
C ALA A 371 9.92 -8.93 13.46
N GLU A 372 10.19 -8.96 14.77
CA GLU A 372 10.74 -7.81 15.51
C GLU A 372 12.09 -7.36 14.94
N GLU A 373 13.03 -8.28 14.70
CA GLU A 373 14.33 -7.97 14.09
C GLU A 373 14.23 -7.30 12.72
N LEU A 374 13.22 -7.68 11.92
CA LEU A 374 12.97 -7.12 10.58
C LEU A 374 12.09 -5.85 10.62
N GLY A 375 11.56 -5.48 11.79
CA GLY A 375 10.58 -4.40 11.91
C GLY A 375 9.24 -4.70 11.22
N VAL A 376 8.85 -5.98 11.16
CA VAL A 376 7.54 -6.41 10.67
C VAL A 376 6.60 -6.57 11.87
N THR A 377 5.48 -5.86 11.87
CA THR A 377 4.49 -5.94 12.95
C THR A 377 3.60 -7.15 12.74
N VAL A 378 3.43 -8.00 13.75
CA VAL A 378 2.51 -9.14 13.70
C VAL A 378 1.24 -8.80 14.49
N ILE A 379 0.08 -8.94 13.85
CA ILE A 379 -1.24 -8.77 14.48
C ILE A 379 -1.86 -10.17 14.64
N PRO A 380 -1.86 -10.74 15.85
CA PRO A 380 -2.43 -12.05 16.12
C PRO A 380 -3.96 -11.99 16.20
N PHE A 381 -4.60 -13.16 16.33
CA PHE A 381 -6.05 -13.29 16.41
C PHE A 381 -6.71 -12.39 17.47
N GLU A 382 -6.05 -12.20 18.61
CA GLU A 382 -6.55 -11.36 19.69
C GLU A 382 -6.75 -9.90 19.26
N ASP A 383 -5.91 -9.41 18.33
CA ASP A 383 -5.85 -8.00 17.93
C ASP A 383 -6.47 -7.73 16.55
N VAL A 384 -6.92 -8.75 15.80
CA VAL A 384 -7.51 -8.53 14.46
C VAL A 384 -8.85 -7.79 14.49
N PHE A 385 -9.44 -7.62 15.68
CA PHE A 385 -10.68 -6.88 15.88
C PHE A 385 -10.43 -5.37 16.00
N SER A 386 -11.48 -4.57 15.80
CA SER A 386 -11.36 -3.13 15.59
C SER A 386 -10.57 -2.37 16.66
N GLU A 387 -10.69 -2.71 17.95
CA GLU A 387 -9.99 -2.00 19.02
C GLU A 387 -8.48 -2.29 19.02
N GLY A 388 -8.09 -3.56 19.02
CA GLY A 388 -6.68 -3.98 18.99
C GLY A 388 -5.97 -3.50 17.73
N MET A 389 -6.57 -3.74 16.56
CA MET A 389 -6.02 -3.30 15.28
C MET A 389 -5.95 -1.77 15.21
N SER A 390 -6.90 -1.04 15.77
CA SER A 390 -6.86 0.43 15.75
C SER A 390 -5.71 0.99 16.57
N SER A 391 -5.41 0.41 17.73
CA SER A 391 -4.29 0.88 18.57
C SER A 391 -2.97 0.69 17.81
N ILE A 392 -2.74 -0.52 17.30
CA ILE A 392 -1.51 -0.87 16.58
C ILE A 392 -1.34 0.02 15.34
N MET A 393 -2.39 0.21 14.54
CA MET A 393 -2.31 1.01 13.31
C MET A 393 -2.07 2.49 13.59
N ARG A 394 -2.67 3.06 14.66
CA ARG A 394 -2.43 4.45 15.08
C ARG A 394 -0.98 4.66 15.48
N ASP A 395 -0.40 3.74 16.24
CA ASP A 395 1.00 3.81 16.66
C ASP A 395 1.93 3.73 15.45
N LEU A 396 1.66 2.81 14.51
CA LEU A 396 2.46 2.62 13.29
C LEU A 396 2.53 3.87 12.42
N VAL A 397 1.43 4.60 12.29
CA VAL A 397 1.35 5.82 11.46
C VAL A 397 1.60 7.11 12.25
N GLY A 398 1.88 7.02 13.56
CA GLY A 398 2.11 8.17 14.42
C GLY A 398 0.88 9.07 14.62
N ALA A 399 -0.30 8.46 14.71
CA ALA A 399 -1.59 9.12 14.94
C ALA A 399 -2.12 8.80 16.35
N SER A 400 -1.36 9.23 17.36
CA SER A 400 -1.73 9.19 18.78
C SER A 400 -2.77 10.25 19.12
#